data_AF-A0A1H1VFP7-F1
#
_entry.id   AF-A0A1H1VFP7-F1
#
_cell.length_a   1.000
_cell.length_b   1.000
_cell.length_c   1.000
_cell.angle_alpha   90.00
_cell.angle_beta   90.00
_cell.angle_gamma   90.00
#
_symmetry.space_group_name_H-M   'P 1'
#
loop_
_entity.id
_entity.type
_entity.pdbx_description
1 polymer ?
#
loop_
_entity_poly.entity_id
_entity_poly.type
_entity_poly.pdbx_seq_one_letter_code
_entity_poly.pdbx_strand_id
1 'polypeptide(L)'
;MWMDDPELIEVLGQMANACVVITKQQARKYQQSEFGLLEALAERTGIAQRAYPELEELAPRVDGQASVVGPFSTLPDDEGEIGGVRELGFRRVGNRLVPIVHAKMLLLGRMGWTDEHPSGHVVDTLYFVPERLWVGSANFTQASRKSLEMGMWTADPELLKAARGWLLQLVEMSEPLRSPSDDSQPELVPVEYDDAAIAEYMSERDFDFLFGDGLNDDADPC
;
A
#
# COMPACT_ATOMS: atom_id res chain seq x y z
N MET A 1 -17.62 -11.36 -11.30
CA MET A 1 -17.37 -10.35 -10.28
C MET A 1 -16.68 -11.03 -9.10
N TRP A 2 -15.65 -10.41 -8.52
CA TRP A 2 -14.87 -11.02 -7.42
C TRP A 2 -15.32 -10.52 -6.04
N MET A 3 -15.92 -9.33 -5.98
CA MET A 3 -16.49 -8.74 -4.79
C MET A 3 -17.69 -7.86 -5.15
N ASP A 4 -18.84 -8.13 -4.54
CA ASP A 4 -20.08 -7.35 -4.71
C ASP A 4 -20.99 -7.40 -3.46
N ASP A 5 -20.48 -7.95 -2.35
CA ASP A 5 -21.26 -8.09 -1.13
C ASP A 5 -21.38 -6.76 -0.37
N PRO A 6 -22.59 -6.18 -0.26
CA PRO A 6 -22.76 -4.83 0.27
C PRO A 6 -22.46 -4.73 1.78
N GLU A 7 -22.77 -5.76 2.57
CA GLU A 7 -22.47 -5.76 4.01
C GLU A 7 -20.95 -5.81 4.25
N LEU A 8 -20.22 -6.62 3.48
CA LEU A 8 -18.77 -6.68 3.59
C LEU A 8 -18.12 -5.37 3.13
N ILE A 9 -18.57 -4.79 2.02
CA ILE A 9 -18.07 -3.49 1.53
C ILE A 9 -18.30 -2.38 2.56
N GLU A 10 -19.46 -2.39 3.23
CA GLU A 10 -19.76 -1.44 4.30
C GLU A 10 -18.81 -1.62 5.48
N VAL A 11 -18.60 -2.86 5.95
CA VAL A 11 -17.66 -3.15 7.06
C VAL A 11 -16.24 -2.73 6.70
N LEU A 12 -15.75 -3.03 5.49
CA LEU A 12 -14.43 -2.58 5.05
C LEU A 12 -14.32 -1.06 4.99
N GLY A 13 -15.41 -0.39 4.59
CA GLY A 13 -15.49 1.07 4.55
C GLY A 13 -15.39 1.77 5.90
N GLN A 14 -15.58 1.03 7.00
CA GLN A 14 -15.48 1.54 8.37
C GLN A 14 -14.08 1.30 8.98
N MET A 15 -13.22 0.54 8.29
CA MET A 15 -11.87 0.25 8.78
C MET A 15 -10.96 1.45 8.60
N ALA A 16 -10.13 1.73 9.61
CA ALA A 16 -9.16 2.82 9.55
C ALA A 16 -8.09 2.60 8.47
N ASN A 17 -7.77 1.34 8.15
CA ASN A 17 -6.81 0.96 7.14
C ASN A 17 -7.36 -0.29 6.41
N ALA A 18 -7.62 -0.17 5.12
CA ALA A 18 -8.10 -1.28 4.30
C ALA A 18 -7.61 -1.14 2.85
N CYS A 19 -7.11 -2.24 2.29
CA CYS A 19 -6.77 -2.36 0.89
C CYS A 19 -7.27 -3.71 0.37
N VAL A 20 -7.97 -3.70 -0.76
CA VAL A 20 -8.53 -4.86 -1.42
C VAL A 20 -7.90 -4.99 -2.80
N VAL A 21 -7.24 -6.13 -3.05
CA VAL A 21 -6.72 -6.46 -4.37
C VAL A 21 -7.67 -7.45 -5.06
N ILE A 22 -8.17 -7.08 -6.24
CA ILE A 22 -9.02 -7.94 -7.08
C ILE A 22 -8.36 -8.23 -8.41
N THR A 23 -8.72 -9.32 -9.07
CA THR A 23 -8.26 -9.53 -10.46
C THR A 23 -8.94 -8.53 -11.39
N LYS A 24 -8.15 -7.91 -12.26
CA LYS A 24 -8.62 -6.93 -13.25
C LYS A 24 -9.72 -7.48 -14.15
N GLN A 25 -10.81 -6.71 -14.31
CA GLN A 25 -11.96 -7.14 -15.11
C GLN A 25 -12.11 -6.31 -16.39
N GLN A 26 -12.69 -6.94 -17.43
CA GLN A 26 -13.20 -6.19 -18.57
C GLN A 26 -14.42 -5.38 -18.12
N ALA A 27 -14.42 -4.08 -18.35
CA ALA A 27 -15.60 -3.24 -18.13
C ALA A 27 -16.72 -3.68 -19.08
N ARG A 28 -17.68 -4.48 -18.58
CA ARG A 28 -18.93 -4.76 -19.31
C ARG A 28 -19.98 -3.73 -18.92
N LYS A 29 -20.80 -3.32 -19.90
CA LYS A 29 -21.84 -2.28 -19.74
C LYS A 29 -22.82 -2.52 -18.58
N TYR A 30 -23.01 -3.78 -18.17
CA TYR A 30 -23.90 -4.20 -17.08
C TYR A 30 -23.26 -4.23 -15.69
N GLN A 31 -21.95 -4.01 -15.55
CA GLN A 31 -21.24 -4.05 -14.26
C GLN A 31 -21.04 -2.66 -13.63
N GLN A 32 -21.59 -1.59 -14.22
CA GLN A 32 -21.33 -0.22 -13.77
C GLN A 32 -21.76 0.05 -12.32
N SER A 33 -22.90 -0.48 -11.87
CA SER A 33 -23.39 -0.26 -10.51
C SER A 33 -22.52 -0.94 -9.44
N GLU A 34 -22.02 -2.14 -9.74
CA GLU A 34 -21.16 -2.90 -8.83
C GLU A 34 -19.76 -2.28 -8.76
N PHE A 35 -19.24 -1.78 -9.88
CA PHE A 35 -18.02 -0.97 -9.90
C PHE A 35 -18.18 0.33 -9.11
N GLY A 36 -19.37 0.94 -9.11
CA GLY A 36 -19.65 2.14 -8.31
C GLY A 36 -19.47 1.92 -6.81
N LEU A 37 -19.80 0.73 -6.29
CA LEU A 37 -19.57 0.40 -4.87
C LEU A 37 -18.08 0.25 -4.55
N LEU A 38 -17.32 -0.36 -5.45
CA LEU A 38 -15.88 -0.53 -5.29
C LEU A 38 -15.13 0.81 -5.46
N GLU A 39 -15.58 1.68 -6.35
CA GLU A 39 -15.08 3.06 -6.48
C GLU A 39 -15.30 3.85 -5.20
N ALA A 40 -16.53 3.86 -4.68
CA ALA A 40 -16.83 4.52 -3.43
C ALA A 40 -16.03 3.95 -2.25
N LEU A 41 -15.66 2.66 -2.30
CA LEU A 41 -14.77 2.05 -1.30
C LEU A 41 -13.33 2.54 -1.50
N ALA A 42 -12.83 2.55 -2.74
CA ALA A 42 -11.49 3.00 -3.09
C ALA A 42 -11.23 4.46 -2.68
N GLU A 43 -12.24 5.33 -2.82
CA GLU A 43 -12.13 6.76 -2.49
C GLU A 43 -12.06 7.04 -0.98
N ARG A 44 -12.55 6.12 -0.13
CA ARG A 44 -12.66 6.33 1.32
C ARG A 44 -11.73 5.44 2.14
N THR A 45 -11.03 4.51 1.51
CA THR A 45 -10.15 3.57 2.18
C THR A 45 -8.78 3.56 1.52
N GLY A 46 -7.79 3.18 2.31
CA GLY A 46 -6.41 2.99 1.90
C GLY A 46 -5.63 2.37 3.03
N ILE A 47 -4.35 2.12 2.80
CA ILE A 47 -3.42 1.74 3.87
C ILE A 47 -2.25 2.73 3.90
N ALA A 48 -1.83 3.09 5.11
CA ALA A 48 -0.64 3.90 5.31
C ALA A 48 0.60 3.05 4.97
N GLN A 49 1.27 3.36 3.87
CA GLN A 49 2.39 2.61 3.33
C GLN A 49 3.53 2.45 4.36
N ARG A 50 3.82 3.50 5.12
CA ARG A 50 4.82 3.50 6.21
C ARG A 50 4.56 2.49 7.34
N ALA A 51 3.33 1.96 7.45
CA ALA A 51 3.02 0.92 8.42
C ALA A 51 3.56 -0.47 8.03
N TYR A 52 4.07 -0.60 6.81
CA TYR A 52 4.53 -1.83 6.18
C TYR A 52 5.95 -1.63 5.65
N PRO A 53 6.99 -2.07 6.39
CA PRO A 53 8.38 -1.97 5.95
C PRO A 53 8.63 -2.58 4.57
N GLU A 54 7.85 -3.59 4.19
CA GLU A 54 7.94 -4.23 2.87
C GLU A 54 7.55 -3.30 1.70
N LEU A 55 6.88 -2.18 1.99
CA LEU A 55 6.42 -1.22 1.00
C LEU A 55 7.13 0.13 1.11
N GLU A 56 7.84 0.42 2.21
CA GLU A 56 8.35 1.76 2.55
C GLU A 56 9.24 2.37 1.46
N GLU A 57 10.09 1.57 0.82
CA GLU A 57 11.02 2.02 -0.22
C GLU A 57 10.46 1.89 -1.65
N LEU A 58 9.16 1.62 -1.80
CA LEU A 58 8.52 1.45 -3.10
C LEU A 58 7.72 2.69 -3.48
N ALA A 59 7.73 3.07 -4.75
CA ALA A 59 6.90 4.15 -5.27
C ALA A 59 6.37 3.83 -6.66
N PRO A 60 5.25 4.43 -7.09
CA PRO A 60 4.83 4.38 -8.47
C PRO A 60 5.93 4.87 -9.41
N ARG A 61 5.95 4.33 -10.63
CA ARG A 61 6.81 4.85 -11.70
C ARG A 61 6.35 6.26 -12.13
N VAL A 62 7.31 7.14 -12.37
CA VAL A 62 7.08 8.46 -12.99
C VAL A 62 7.62 8.39 -14.42
N ASP A 63 6.76 8.63 -15.41
CA ASP A 63 7.10 8.52 -16.84
C ASP A 63 7.76 7.17 -17.23
N GLY A 64 7.36 6.08 -16.54
CA GLY A 64 7.87 4.73 -16.76
C GLY A 64 9.22 4.41 -16.07
N GLN A 65 9.85 5.40 -15.43
CA GLN A 65 11.08 5.23 -14.66
C GLN A 65 10.81 5.12 -13.17
N ALA A 66 11.80 4.61 -12.42
CA ALA A 66 11.75 4.65 -10.96
C ALA A 66 11.71 6.11 -10.48
N SER A 67 10.99 6.36 -9.39
CA SER A 67 10.98 7.69 -8.77
C SER A 67 12.34 7.97 -8.13
N VAL A 68 12.89 9.16 -8.39
CA VAL A 68 14.18 9.59 -7.82
C VAL A 68 13.94 10.40 -6.55
N VAL A 69 14.55 9.96 -5.45
CA VAL A 69 14.51 10.58 -4.12
C VAL A 69 15.83 11.30 -3.87
N GLY A 70 15.77 12.62 -3.72
CA GLY A 70 16.87 13.48 -3.33
C GLY A 70 16.59 14.21 -2.00
N PRO A 71 17.51 15.06 -1.53
CA PRO A 71 17.42 15.71 -0.20
C PRO A 71 16.27 16.72 -0.08
N PHE A 72 15.78 17.23 -1.20
CA PHE A 72 14.62 18.14 -1.25
C PHE A 72 13.37 17.46 -1.80
N SER A 73 13.44 16.16 -2.08
CA SER A 73 12.24 15.41 -2.42
C SER A 73 11.34 15.46 -1.19
N THR A 74 10.14 16.01 -1.36
CA THR A 74 9.02 15.56 -0.56
C THR A 74 8.84 14.08 -0.92
N LEU A 75 9.42 13.20 -0.09
CA LEU A 75 8.81 11.88 0.09
C LEU A 75 7.31 12.17 0.28
N PRO A 76 6.39 11.52 -0.45
CA PRO A 76 4.97 11.82 -0.35
C PRO A 76 4.61 11.95 1.14
N ASP A 77 4.37 13.20 1.57
CA ASP A 77 4.57 13.68 2.93
C ASP A 77 3.92 12.74 3.93
N ASP A 78 4.66 11.97 4.75
CA ASP A 78 4.15 11.20 5.92
C ASP A 78 2.86 10.33 5.75
N GLU A 79 2.35 10.22 4.52
CA GLU A 79 0.98 9.88 4.10
C GLU A 79 1.01 9.22 2.71
N GLY A 80 2.05 8.45 2.40
CA GLY A 80 2.01 7.52 1.27
C GLY A 80 0.81 6.58 1.46
N GLU A 81 -0.32 6.87 0.83
CA GLU A 81 -1.53 6.06 0.92
C GLU A 81 -1.60 5.15 -0.30
N ILE A 82 -1.55 3.85 -0.03
CA ILE A 82 -1.93 2.88 -1.04
C ILE A 82 -3.45 2.82 -1.05
N GLY A 83 -4.04 3.13 -2.22
CA GLY A 83 -5.49 3.19 -2.39
C GLY A 83 -6.22 1.89 -2.01
N GLY A 84 -7.46 2.04 -1.55
CA GLY A 84 -8.20 0.98 -0.89
C GLY A 84 -8.77 -0.12 -1.78
N VAL A 85 -8.87 0.08 -3.09
CA VAL A 85 -9.21 -0.98 -4.05
C VAL A 85 -8.26 -0.92 -5.23
N ARG A 86 -7.62 -2.06 -5.52
CA ARG A 86 -6.58 -2.21 -6.52
C ARG A 86 -6.86 -3.41 -7.40
N GLU A 87 -6.48 -3.32 -8.66
CA GLU A 87 -6.62 -4.39 -9.65
C GLU A 87 -5.28 -5.05 -9.91
N LEU A 88 -5.26 -6.37 -10.07
CA LEU A 88 -4.08 -7.13 -10.44
C LEU A 88 -4.31 -7.89 -11.75
N GLY A 89 -3.28 -7.89 -12.60
CA GLY A 89 -3.20 -8.72 -13.79
C GLY A 89 -3.89 -8.09 -15.00
N PHE A 90 -4.27 -8.94 -15.95
CA PHE A 90 -4.61 -8.50 -17.31
C PHE A 90 -6.11 -8.56 -17.57
N ARG A 91 -6.61 -7.62 -18.37
CA ARG A 91 -7.90 -7.81 -19.03
C ARG A 91 -7.76 -8.95 -20.05
N ARG A 92 -8.57 -9.99 -19.90
CA ARG A 92 -8.67 -11.06 -20.90
C ARG A 92 -9.04 -10.44 -22.26
N VAL A 93 -8.26 -10.65 -23.31
CA VAL A 93 -8.62 -10.28 -24.69
C VAL A 93 -8.82 -11.56 -25.51
N GLY A 94 -10.02 -11.73 -26.08
CA GLY A 94 -10.38 -12.94 -26.83
C GLY A 94 -10.28 -14.22 -25.98
N ASN A 95 -9.62 -15.25 -26.50
CA ASN A 95 -9.51 -16.56 -25.85
C ASN A 95 -8.18 -16.79 -25.13
N ARG A 96 -7.38 -15.75 -24.92
CA ARG A 96 -6.12 -15.85 -24.18
C ARG A 96 -6.40 -16.12 -22.70
N LEU A 97 -5.74 -17.14 -22.16
CA LEU A 97 -5.71 -17.38 -20.72
C LEU A 97 -4.84 -16.30 -20.06
N VAL A 98 -5.37 -15.69 -19.01
CA VAL A 98 -4.67 -14.70 -18.19
C VAL A 98 -4.53 -15.27 -16.78
N PRO A 99 -3.38 -15.07 -16.11
CA PRO A 99 -3.26 -15.39 -14.69
C PRO A 99 -4.33 -14.66 -13.89
N ILE A 100 -4.97 -15.36 -12.96
CA ILE A 100 -6.00 -14.80 -12.08
C ILE A 100 -5.59 -15.01 -10.63
N VAL A 101 -5.84 -13.99 -9.79
CA VAL A 101 -5.76 -14.16 -8.33
C VAL A 101 -6.99 -14.93 -7.89
N HIS A 102 -6.86 -16.26 -7.82
CA HIS A 102 -7.97 -17.12 -7.45
C HIS A 102 -8.07 -17.40 -5.95
N ALA A 103 -7.04 -17.06 -5.16
CA ALA A 103 -7.11 -17.19 -3.72
C ALA A 103 -8.08 -16.13 -3.15
N LYS A 104 -8.88 -16.51 -2.14
CA LYS A 104 -9.73 -15.58 -1.38
C LYS A 104 -9.25 -15.59 0.06
N MET A 105 -8.74 -14.45 0.48
CA MET A 105 -8.05 -14.28 1.76
C MET A 105 -8.41 -12.93 2.36
N LEU A 106 -8.41 -12.86 3.68
CA LEU A 106 -8.55 -11.62 4.44
C LEU A 106 -7.61 -11.68 5.64
N LEU A 107 -6.73 -10.69 5.76
CA LEU A 107 -5.84 -10.54 6.91
C LEU A 107 -6.34 -9.36 7.74
N LEU A 108 -6.72 -9.61 9.00
CA LEU A 108 -7.13 -8.59 9.95
C LEU A 108 -6.06 -8.44 11.04
N GLY A 109 -5.96 -7.22 11.56
CA GLY A 109 -5.01 -6.89 12.60
C GLY A 109 -5.27 -5.51 13.16
N ARG A 110 -4.32 -5.04 13.97
CA ARG A 110 -4.36 -3.71 14.59
C ARG A 110 -3.24 -2.83 14.07
N MET A 111 -3.53 -1.54 14.00
CA MET A 111 -2.51 -0.51 13.81
C MET A 111 -1.95 -0.12 15.18
N GLY A 112 -0.65 0.09 15.24
CA GLY A 112 0.05 0.64 16.40
C GLY A 112 0.94 1.80 15.98
N TRP A 113 1.23 2.67 16.92
CA TRP A 113 2.14 3.79 16.77
C TRP A 113 3.09 3.82 17.97
N THR A 114 4.34 4.21 17.75
CA THR A 114 5.32 4.41 18.81
C THR A 114 6.28 5.53 18.47
N ASP A 115 6.62 6.33 19.48
CA ASP A 115 7.65 7.36 19.44
C ASP A 115 8.98 6.92 20.10
N GLU A 116 9.05 5.69 20.56
CA GLU A 116 10.18 5.17 21.33
C GLU A 116 10.91 4.06 20.56
N HIS A 117 12.14 4.33 20.15
CA HIS A 117 13.01 3.28 19.62
C HIS A 117 13.61 2.46 20.79
N PRO A 118 13.82 1.14 20.66
CA PRO A 118 14.48 0.34 21.69
C PRO A 118 15.88 0.83 22.12
N SER A 119 16.53 1.66 21.31
CA SER A 119 17.81 2.29 21.65
C SER A 119 17.69 3.60 22.46
N GLY A 120 16.46 4.06 22.76
CA GLY A 120 16.19 5.31 23.48
C GLY A 120 16.17 6.58 22.62
N HIS A 121 16.26 6.46 21.29
CA HIS A 121 16.02 7.58 20.37
C HIS A 121 14.53 7.75 20.11
N VAL A 122 14.11 9.01 19.89
CA VAL A 122 12.74 9.32 19.46
C VAL A 122 12.58 8.86 18.01
N VAL A 123 11.48 8.17 17.72
CA VAL A 123 11.04 7.78 16.37
C VAL A 123 9.61 8.24 16.16
N ASP A 124 9.07 8.04 14.96
CA ASP A 124 7.63 8.11 14.68
C ASP A 124 7.30 6.90 13.79
N THR A 125 7.01 5.77 14.43
CA THR A 125 6.81 4.50 13.72
C THR A 125 5.36 4.06 13.84
N LEU A 126 4.66 4.09 12.71
CA LEU A 126 3.38 3.39 12.51
C LEU A 126 3.66 1.95 12.10
N TYR A 127 2.88 0.99 12.59
CA TYR A 127 3.06 -0.42 12.23
C TYR A 127 1.75 -1.20 12.27
N PHE A 128 1.65 -2.22 11.42
CA PHE A 128 0.54 -3.18 11.42
C PHE A 128 0.92 -4.50 12.11
N VAL A 129 0.07 -4.97 13.02
CA VAL A 129 0.20 -6.28 13.68
C VAL A 129 -0.92 -7.21 13.22
N PRO A 130 -0.63 -8.25 12.41
CA PRO A 130 -1.63 -9.24 12.02
C PRO A 130 -2.15 -10.02 13.23
N GLU A 131 -3.46 -10.21 13.32
CA GLU A 131 -4.09 -10.95 14.41
C GLU A 131 -4.88 -12.16 13.92
N ARG A 132 -5.51 -12.07 12.74
CA ARG A 132 -6.37 -13.13 12.21
C ARG A 132 -6.28 -13.22 10.71
N LEU A 133 -6.28 -14.45 10.21
CA LEU A 133 -6.35 -14.78 8.79
C LEU A 133 -7.60 -15.60 8.51
N TRP A 134 -8.36 -15.15 7.52
CA TRP A 134 -9.33 -15.98 6.82
C TRP A 134 -8.77 -16.40 5.47
N VAL A 135 -8.93 -17.68 5.11
CA VAL A 135 -8.74 -18.19 3.75
C VAL A 135 -9.85 -19.15 3.42
N GLY A 136 -10.40 -19.11 2.20
CA GLY A 136 -11.51 -19.97 1.84
C GLY A 136 -11.83 -20.04 0.36
N SER A 137 -12.87 -20.83 0.05
CA SER A 137 -13.41 -21.00 -1.30
C SER A 137 -14.40 -19.89 -1.68
N ALA A 138 -15.05 -19.27 -0.68
CA ALA A 138 -16.05 -18.25 -0.90
C ALA A 138 -15.45 -17.02 -1.59
N ASN A 139 -16.12 -16.52 -2.63
CA ASN A 139 -15.86 -15.17 -3.09
C ASN A 139 -16.55 -14.16 -2.16
N PHE A 140 -16.11 -12.91 -2.21
CA PHE A 140 -16.69 -11.82 -1.45
C PHE A 140 -17.94 -11.24 -2.13
N THR A 141 -18.83 -12.13 -2.57
CA THR A 141 -20.03 -11.79 -3.34
C THR A 141 -21.30 -12.19 -2.62
N GLN A 142 -22.38 -11.46 -2.89
CA GLN A 142 -23.71 -11.74 -2.35
C GLN A 142 -24.19 -13.15 -2.73
N ALA A 143 -23.79 -13.65 -3.90
CA ALA A 143 -24.11 -15.01 -4.35
C ALA A 143 -23.44 -16.09 -3.49
N SER A 144 -22.20 -15.89 -3.04
CA SER A 144 -21.48 -16.87 -2.22
C SER A 144 -22.14 -17.10 -0.85
N ARG A 145 -22.98 -16.17 -0.36
CA ARG A 145 -23.80 -16.39 0.86
C ARG A 145 -24.79 -17.54 0.76
N LYS A 146 -25.12 -17.97 -0.47
CA LYS A 146 -26.07 -19.06 -0.74
C LYS A 146 -25.37 -20.33 -1.22
N SER A 147 -24.05 -20.32 -1.30
CA SER A 147 -23.23 -21.45 -1.73
C SER A 147 -22.78 -22.29 -0.54
N LEU A 148 -22.49 -23.57 -0.79
CA LEU A 148 -21.71 -24.39 0.14
C LEU A 148 -20.23 -24.03 -0.05
N GLU A 149 -19.64 -23.42 0.97
CA GLU A 149 -18.27 -22.92 0.95
C GLU A 149 -17.49 -23.48 2.14
N MET A 150 -16.17 -23.53 2.01
CA MET A 150 -15.26 -23.89 3.09
C MET A 150 -14.29 -22.74 3.35
N GLY A 151 -13.85 -22.62 4.60
CA GLY A 151 -12.84 -21.66 4.97
C GLY A 151 -12.19 -22.01 6.30
N MET A 152 -11.04 -21.39 6.55
CA MET A 152 -10.28 -21.50 7.77
C MET A 152 -10.12 -20.10 8.36
N TRP A 153 -10.43 -19.97 9.65
CA TRP A 153 -10.16 -18.80 10.46
C TRP A 153 -9.08 -19.14 11.47
N THR A 154 -7.92 -18.49 11.39
CA THR A 154 -6.74 -18.87 12.18
C THR A 154 -6.02 -17.66 12.75
N ALA A 155 -5.24 -17.91 13.81
CA ALA A 155 -4.32 -16.98 14.43
C ALA A 155 -2.88 -17.55 14.47
N ASP A 156 -2.62 -18.58 13.66
CA ASP A 156 -1.30 -19.21 13.57
C ASP A 156 -0.23 -18.19 13.11
N PRO A 157 0.81 -17.92 13.93
CA PRO A 157 1.77 -16.85 13.63
C PRO A 157 2.52 -17.01 12.30
N GLU A 158 2.86 -18.24 11.92
CA GLU A 158 3.58 -18.50 10.67
C GLU A 158 2.69 -18.25 9.46
N LEU A 159 1.43 -18.69 9.51
CA LEU A 159 0.44 -18.39 8.47
C LEU A 159 0.12 -16.90 8.38
N LEU A 160 0.03 -16.19 9.52
CA LEU A 160 -0.17 -14.74 9.53
C LEU A 160 0.99 -14.01 8.84
N LYS A 161 2.24 -14.39 9.16
CA LYS A 161 3.44 -13.82 8.55
C LYS A 161 3.51 -14.10 7.05
N ALA A 162 3.26 -15.35 6.63
CA ALA A 162 3.25 -15.74 5.22
C ALA A 162 2.14 -15.02 4.43
N ALA A 163 0.94 -14.90 5.00
CA ALA A 163 -0.17 -14.20 4.38
C ALA A 163 0.10 -12.70 4.23
N ARG A 164 0.72 -12.05 5.23
CA ARG A 164 1.15 -10.65 5.13
C ARG A 164 2.09 -10.46 3.93
N GLY A 165 3.19 -11.23 3.88
CA GLY A 165 4.16 -11.12 2.80
C GLY A 165 3.53 -11.34 1.42
N TRP A 166 2.69 -12.36 1.28
CA TRP A 166 2.00 -12.63 0.02
C TRP A 166 1.01 -11.53 -0.38
N LEU A 167 0.20 -11.01 0.55
CA LEU A 167 -0.76 -9.93 0.26
C LEU A 167 -0.05 -8.62 -0.12
N LEU A 168 1.06 -8.28 0.56
CA LEU A 168 1.83 -7.07 0.24
C LEU A 168 2.51 -7.17 -1.13
N GLN A 169 2.96 -8.36 -1.55
CA GLN A 169 3.40 -8.59 -2.93
C GLN A 169 2.29 -8.37 -3.95
N LEU A 170 1.04 -8.78 -3.64
CA LEU A 170 -0.09 -8.47 -4.53
C LEU A 170 -0.34 -6.96 -4.60
N VAL A 171 -0.20 -6.26 -3.48
CA VAL A 171 -0.34 -4.79 -3.43
C VAL A 171 0.71 -4.12 -4.31
N GLU A 172 1.98 -4.52 -4.19
CA GLU A 172 3.12 -4.06 -5.00
C GLU A 172 2.85 -4.20 -6.51
N MET A 173 2.35 -5.38 -6.93
CA MET A 173 2.10 -5.67 -8.34
C MET A 173 0.78 -5.09 -8.87
N SER A 174 -0.15 -4.74 -7.99
CA SER A 174 -1.46 -4.22 -8.37
C SER A 174 -1.41 -2.74 -8.76
N GLU A 175 -2.48 -2.23 -9.35
CA GLU A 175 -2.63 -0.84 -9.78
C GLU A 175 -3.98 -0.29 -9.30
N PRO A 176 -4.20 1.04 -9.25
CA PRO A 176 -5.47 1.63 -8.88
C PRO A 176 -6.61 1.07 -9.72
N LEU A 177 -7.78 0.94 -9.06
CA LEU A 177 -9.01 0.53 -9.72
C LEU A 177 -9.23 1.34 -11.02
N ARG A 178 -9.51 0.66 -12.13
CA ARG A 178 -9.68 1.22 -13.48
C ARG A 178 -8.43 1.78 -14.15
N SER A 179 -7.23 1.51 -13.65
CA SER A 179 -6.00 1.87 -14.37
C SER A 179 -6.04 1.38 -15.83
N PRO A 180 -5.64 2.19 -16.82
CA PRO A 180 -5.78 1.85 -18.24
C PRO A 180 -4.78 0.78 -18.70
N SER A 181 -3.64 0.61 -18.02
CA SER A 181 -2.56 -0.31 -18.40
C SER A 181 -3.05 -1.76 -18.55
N ASP A 182 -2.39 -2.57 -19.36
CA ASP A 182 -2.56 -4.03 -19.34
C ASP A 182 -1.16 -4.71 -19.29
N ASP A 183 -0.16 -4.01 -18.73
CA ASP A 183 1.20 -4.54 -18.55
C ASP A 183 1.31 -5.35 -17.24
N SER A 184 2.25 -6.29 -17.20
CA SER A 184 2.60 -7.10 -16.01
C SER A 184 3.63 -6.46 -15.10
N GLN A 185 4.14 -5.28 -15.44
CA GLN A 185 5.13 -4.62 -14.60
C GLN A 185 4.48 -4.19 -13.27
N PRO A 186 5.16 -4.41 -12.14
CA PRO A 186 4.71 -3.88 -10.86
C PRO A 186 4.47 -2.37 -10.96
N GLU A 187 3.40 -1.88 -10.33
CA GLU A 187 3.17 -0.45 -10.23
C GLU A 187 4.20 0.16 -9.27
N LEU A 188 4.34 -0.45 -8.10
CA LEU A 188 5.27 -0.01 -7.07
C LEU A 188 6.63 -0.64 -7.32
N VAL A 189 7.66 0.20 -7.43
CA VAL A 189 9.04 -0.22 -7.67
C VAL A 189 9.98 0.48 -6.71
N PRO A 190 11.15 -0.10 -6.41
CA PRO A 190 12.15 0.57 -5.57
C PRO A 190 12.47 1.96 -6.09
N VAL A 191 12.53 2.93 -5.19
CA VAL A 191 13.00 4.29 -5.50
C VAL A 191 14.50 4.28 -5.83
N GLU A 192 14.92 5.22 -6.67
CA GLU A 192 16.34 5.51 -6.88
C GLU A 192 16.75 6.69 -6.00
N TYR A 193 17.89 6.59 -5.31
CA TYR A 193 18.41 7.70 -4.52
C TYR A 193 19.39 8.53 -5.35
N ASP A 194 19.23 9.86 -5.32
CA ASP A 194 20.25 10.76 -5.87
C ASP A 194 21.38 10.92 -4.85
N ASP A 195 22.24 9.90 -4.79
CA ASP A 195 23.36 9.84 -3.84
C ASP A 195 24.28 11.07 -3.93
N ALA A 196 24.43 11.65 -5.13
CA ALA A 196 25.27 12.82 -5.36
C ALA A 196 24.65 14.07 -4.73
N ALA A 197 23.37 14.33 -4.99
CA ALA A 197 22.65 15.45 -4.37
C ALA A 197 22.53 15.28 -2.85
N ILE A 198 22.28 14.05 -2.38
CA ILE A 198 22.22 13.74 -0.94
C ILE A 198 23.57 14.01 -0.28
N ALA A 199 24.68 13.56 -0.87
CA ALA A 199 26.02 13.77 -0.34
C ALA A 199 26.41 15.27 -0.33
N GLU A 200 26.07 16.02 -1.38
CA GLU A 200 26.29 17.46 -1.46
C GLU A 200 25.53 18.19 -0.33
N TYR A 201 24.23 17.91 -0.17
CA TYR A 201 23.41 18.49 0.90
C TYR A 201 23.92 18.14 2.31
N MET A 202 24.30 16.88 2.56
CA MET A 202 24.87 16.48 3.84
C MET A 202 26.18 17.22 4.12
N SER A 203 27.03 17.41 3.12
CA SER A 203 28.29 18.15 3.27
C SER A 203 28.06 19.63 3.59
N GLU A 204 27.05 20.27 2.98
CA GLU A 204 26.68 21.65 3.27
C GLU A 204 26.10 21.80 4.69
N ARG A 205 25.27 20.85 5.14
CA ARG A 205 24.72 20.86 6.51
C ARG A 205 25.75 20.57 7.59
N ASP A 206 26.66 19.64 7.35
CA ASP A 206 27.76 19.38 8.28
C ASP A 206 28.69 20.59 8.38
N PHE A 207 28.90 21.31 7.27
CA PHE A 207 29.64 22.57 7.26
C PHE A 207 28.93 23.67 8.06
N ASP A 208 27.63 23.87 7.85
CA ASP A 208 26.83 24.83 8.63
C ASP A 208 26.77 24.45 10.13
N PHE A 209 26.68 23.16 10.47
CA PHE A 209 26.69 22.69 11.85
C PHE A 209 28.05 22.88 12.54
N LEU A 210 29.16 22.73 11.80
CA LEU A 210 30.52 22.87 12.33
C LEU A 210 31.02 24.33 12.38
N PHE A 211 30.47 25.22 11.55
CA PHE A 211 30.98 26.59 11.38
C PHE A 211 29.93 27.71 11.54
N GLY A 212 28.65 27.38 11.74
CA GLY A 212 27.53 28.34 11.80
C GLY A 212 27.27 29.01 13.16
N ASP A 213 27.80 28.47 14.26
CA ASP A 213 27.62 29.04 15.63
C ASP A 213 28.71 30.05 16.04
N GLY A 214 29.52 30.54 15.09
CA GLY A 214 30.73 31.33 15.38
C GLY A 214 30.69 32.83 15.06
N LEU A 215 29.55 33.41 14.61
CA LEU A 215 29.49 34.82 14.19
C LEU A 215 28.26 35.56 14.73
N ASN A 216 28.10 35.57 16.06
CA ASN A 216 27.36 36.61 16.77
C ASN A 216 28.03 36.86 18.13
N ASP A 217 29.23 37.44 18.09
CA ASP A 217 29.82 38.08 19.26
C ASP A 217 29.99 39.57 18.95
N ASP A 218 29.10 40.35 19.55
CA ASP A 218 29.26 41.71 20.07
C ASP A 218 30.22 42.67 19.35
N ALA A 219 29.63 43.65 18.67
CA ALA A 219 30.23 44.96 18.50
C ALA A 219 29.24 46.04 18.96
N ASP A 220 29.18 46.23 20.28
CA ASP A 220 28.61 47.41 20.92
C ASP A 220 29.76 48.40 21.17
N PRO A 221 29.89 49.52 20.42
CA PRO A 221 30.88 50.53 20.74
C PRO A 221 30.28 51.55 21.72
N CYS A 222 30.98 51.72 22.84
CA CYS A 222 30.75 52.74 23.86
C CYS A 222 30.56 54.17 23.32
#